data_AF-W8BX44-F1
#
_entry.id   AF-W8BX44-F1
#
_cell.length_a   1.000
_cell.length_b   1.000
_cell.length_c   1.000
_cell.angle_alpha   90.00
_cell.angle_beta   90.00
_cell.angle_gamma   90.00
#
_symmetry.space_group_name_H-M   'P 1'
#
loop_
_entity.id
_entity.type
_entity.pdbx_description
1 polymer ?
#
loop_
_entity_poly.entity_id
_entity_poly.type
_entity_poly.pdbx_seq_one_letter_code
_entity_poly.pdbx_strand_id
1 'polypeptide(L)'
;MKSLMILLGIYASITAVLSIECYDCESMSDPRCNQYFEPEGVKQTDCDDGDMPEYLHKYERRIKATGCLTKVHEGLDGRRYYIRRACYYGDPENTAEACETPDSYIPFVNIISCTVCTEDLCNVNAELNGGHHAMDYFSKLTLVVATVAALILNNV
;
A
#
# COMPACT_ATOMS: atom_id res chain seq x y z
N MET A 1 18.26 29.19 -23.73
CA MET A 1 18.64 29.42 -22.31
C MET A 1 17.44 29.64 -21.41
N LYS A 2 16.57 30.65 -21.64
CA LYS A 2 15.35 30.86 -20.83
C LYS A 2 14.39 29.65 -20.82
N SER A 3 14.13 29.02 -21.97
CA SER A 3 13.28 27.82 -22.05
C SER A 3 13.87 26.60 -21.32
N LEU A 4 15.21 26.49 -21.27
CA LEU A 4 15.90 25.42 -20.55
C LEU A 4 15.79 25.60 -19.03
N MET A 5 15.84 26.84 -18.55
CA MET A 5 15.65 27.16 -17.13
C MET A 5 14.19 26.99 -16.67
N ILE A 6 13.22 27.28 -17.54
CA ILE A 6 11.80 27.01 -17.27
C ILE A 6 11.54 25.51 -17.20
N LEU A 7 12.11 24.71 -18.11
CA LEU A 7 12.01 23.25 -18.10
C LEU A 7 12.65 22.63 -16.85
N LEU A 8 13.84 23.10 -16.42
CA LEU A 8 14.47 22.65 -15.17
C LEU A 8 13.64 23.02 -13.93
N GLY A 9 13.03 24.21 -13.91
CA GLY A 9 12.15 24.64 -12.82
C GLY A 9 10.88 23.79 -12.72
N ILE A 10 10.27 23.45 -13.86
CA ILE A 10 9.11 22.55 -13.91
C ILE A 10 9.49 21.13 -13.50
N TYR A 11 10.66 20.62 -13.92
CA TYR A 11 11.13 19.28 -13.54
C TYR A 11 11.44 19.16 -12.04
N ALA A 12 11.98 20.22 -11.41
CA ALA A 12 12.20 20.29 -9.97
C ALA A 12 10.89 20.36 -9.15
N SER A 13 9.76 20.68 -9.78
CA SER A 13 8.45 20.81 -9.12
C SER A 13 7.64 19.50 -9.09
N ILE A 14 8.07 18.46 -9.82
CA ILE A 14 7.26 17.25 -10.04
C ILE A 14 7.54 16.14 -9.01
N THR A 15 8.50 16.30 -8.11
CA THR A 15 8.61 15.37 -6.96
C THR A 15 7.66 15.79 -5.84
N ALA A 16 6.38 16.02 -6.17
CA ALA A 16 5.34 15.88 -5.17
C ALA A 16 5.31 14.38 -4.83
N VAL A 17 5.83 14.03 -3.65
CA VAL A 17 5.67 12.70 -3.10
C VAL A 17 4.19 12.56 -2.84
N LEU A 18 3.44 11.99 -3.79
CA LEU A 18 2.06 11.60 -3.56
C LEU A 18 2.08 10.61 -2.40
N SER A 19 1.30 10.88 -1.36
CA SER A 19 1.07 9.91 -0.30
C SER A 19 0.25 8.76 -0.88
N ILE A 20 0.45 7.56 -0.35
CA ILE A 20 -0.32 6.40 -0.78
C ILE A 20 -1.70 6.44 -0.11
N GLU A 21 -2.75 6.17 -0.88
CA GLU A 21 -4.10 6.01 -0.36
C GLU A 21 -4.44 4.51 -0.26
N CYS A 22 -5.04 4.07 0.86
CA CYS A 22 -5.39 2.66 1.06
C CYS A 22 -6.81 2.50 1.61
N TYR A 23 -7.44 1.36 1.33
CA TYR A 23 -8.62 0.97 2.08
C TYR A 23 -8.24 0.65 3.53
N ASP A 24 -9.03 1.17 4.47
CA ASP A 24 -8.79 1.05 5.91
C ASP A 24 -10.07 0.56 6.60
N CYS A 25 -10.15 -0.75 6.82
CA CYS A 25 -11.37 -1.40 7.27
C CYS A 25 -11.13 -2.77 7.91
N GLU A 26 -12.14 -3.24 8.64
CA GLU A 26 -12.15 -4.54 9.29
C GLU A 26 -13.47 -5.26 9.02
N SER A 27 -13.41 -6.51 8.59
CA SER A 27 -14.61 -7.30 8.23
C SER A 27 -15.58 -7.59 9.39
N MET A 28 -15.16 -7.37 10.65
CA MET A 28 -16.05 -7.47 11.82
C MET A 28 -16.96 -6.25 11.96
N SER A 29 -16.43 -5.05 11.72
CA SER A 29 -17.14 -3.78 11.87
C SER A 29 -17.78 -3.32 10.56
N ASP A 30 -17.15 -3.60 9.43
CA ASP A 30 -17.65 -3.30 8.09
C ASP A 30 -17.79 -4.58 7.24
N PRO A 31 -19.00 -5.08 6.99
CA PRO A 31 -19.20 -6.31 6.21
C PRO A 31 -18.72 -6.16 4.76
N ARG A 32 -18.56 -4.95 4.22
CA ARG A 32 -18.03 -4.71 2.86
C ARG A 32 -16.53 -4.99 2.76
N CYS A 33 -15.83 -4.99 3.89
CA CYS A 33 -14.42 -5.32 4.01
C CYS A 33 -14.15 -6.84 3.97
N ASN A 34 -15.03 -7.64 3.38
CA ASN A 34 -14.90 -9.09 3.35
C ASN A 34 -14.02 -9.58 2.17
N GLN A 35 -14.03 -10.89 1.92
CA GLN A 35 -13.27 -11.53 0.83
C GLN A 35 -13.77 -11.08 -0.57
N TYR A 36 -15.08 -10.88 -0.69
CA TYR A 36 -15.76 -10.25 -1.81
C TYR A 36 -15.85 -8.76 -1.51
N PHE A 37 -14.75 -8.08 -1.76
CA PHE A 37 -14.60 -6.69 -1.38
C PHE A 37 -15.56 -5.79 -2.17
N GLU A 38 -16.30 -4.96 -1.43
CA GLU A 38 -17.21 -3.97 -1.99
C GLU A 38 -16.64 -2.57 -1.69
N PRO A 39 -15.91 -1.94 -2.63
CA PRO A 39 -15.16 -0.71 -2.35
C PRO A 39 -16.05 0.49 -2.03
N GLU A 40 -17.31 0.48 -2.46
CA GLU A 40 -18.22 1.61 -2.34
C GLU A 40 -18.53 1.92 -0.87
N GLY A 41 -18.13 3.11 -0.43
CA GLY A 41 -18.37 3.61 0.93
C GLY A 41 -17.53 2.92 2.00
N VAL A 42 -16.55 2.10 1.65
CA VAL A 42 -15.49 1.66 2.56
C VAL A 42 -14.52 2.82 2.76
N LYS A 43 -14.04 3.00 3.99
CA LYS A 43 -13.10 4.08 4.33
C LYS A 43 -11.81 3.94 3.50
N GLN A 44 -11.40 5.05 2.91
CA GLN A 44 -10.10 5.25 2.29
C GLN A 44 -9.30 6.20 3.19
N THR A 45 -8.02 5.93 3.35
CA THR A 45 -7.13 6.68 4.24
C THR A 45 -5.91 7.14 3.44
N ASP A 46 -5.66 8.45 3.46
CA ASP A 46 -4.36 9.02 3.12
C ASP A 46 -3.34 8.58 4.18
N CYS A 47 -2.36 7.76 3.80
CA CYS A 47 -1.46 7.13 4.76
C CYS A 47 -0.42 8.09 5.36
N ASP A 48 -0.25 9.29 4.81
CA ASP A 48 0.55 10.35 5.45
C ASP A 48 -0.19 10.98 6.63
N ASP A 49 -1.52 10.91 6.66
CA ASP A 49 -2.37 11.36 7.76
C ASP A 49 -2.87 10.19 8.64
N GLY A 50 -2.78 8.95 8.16
CA GLY A 50 -3.20 7.75 8.89
C GLY A 50 -2.42 7.49 10.18
N ASP A 51 -3.05 6.79 11.13
CA ASP A 51 -2.41 6.41 12.38
C ASP A 51 -1.41 5.26 12.17
N MET A 52 -0.20 5.43 12.69
CA MET A 52 0.80 4.37 12.66
C MET A 52 0.41 3.24 13.63
N PRO A 53 0.59 1.96 13.24
CA PRO A 53 0.32 0.84 14.14
C PRO A 53 1.12 0.91 15.44
N GLU A 54 0.48 0.52 16.55
CA GLU A 54 1.03 0.60 17.90
C GLU A 54 2.39 -0.09 18.04
N TYR A 55 2.60 -1.24 17.38
CA TYR A 55 3.87 -1.99 17.45
C TYR A 55 5.07 -1.22 16.89
N LEU A 56 4.84 -0.19 16.07
CA LEU A 56 5.90 0.69 15.53
C LEU A 56 6.19 1.89 16.44
N HIS A 57 5.36 2.18 17.46
CA HIS A 57 5.59 3.31 18.37
C HIS A 57 6.91 3.18 19.14
N LYS A 58 7.44 1.96 19.30
CA LYS A 58 8.76 1.68 19.89
C LYS A 58 9.94 2.37 19.19
N TYR A 59 9.76 2.81 17.94
CA TYR A 59 10.81 3.53 17.21
C TYR A 59 10.86 5.03 17.53
N GLU A 60 9.92 5.55 18.34
CA GLU A 60 9.83 6.94 18.79
C GLU A 60 9.86 7.97 17.63
N ARG A 61 9.47 7.54 16.43
CA ARG A 61 9.41 8.35 15.22
C ARG A 61 8.34 7.79 14.29
N ARG A 62 7.79 8.65 13.44
CA ARG A 62 6.89 8.21 12.37
C ARG A 62 7.69 7.39 11.34
N ILE A 63 7.27 6.16 11.11
CA ILE A 63 7.71 5.35 9.97
C ILE A 63 6.91 5.83 8.76
N LYS A 64 7.54 5.90 7.59
CA LYS A 64 6.86 6.31 6.36
C LYS A 64 5.91 5.21 5.92
N ALA A 65 4.70 5.58 5.51
CA ALA A 65 3.81 4.66 4.81
C ALA A 65 4.36 4.38 3.40
N THR A 66 4.36 3.12 3.00
CA THR A 66 4.98 2.67 1.75
C THR A 66 4.10 1.70 0.96
N GLY A 67 2.95 1.33 1.50
CA GLY A 67 2.06 0.36 0.86
C GLY A 67 0.70 0.29 1.53
N CYS A 68 -0.14 -0.60 1.00
CA CYS A 68 -1.38 -1.03 1.60
C CYS A 68 -1.23 -2.47 2.07
N LEU A 69 -1.60 -2.72 3.32
CA LEU A 69 -1.58 -4.02 3.99
C LEU A 69 -2.95 -4.68 3.90
N THR A 70 -2.97 -5.99 3.67
CA THR A 70 -4.11 -6.86 3.94
C THR A 70 -3.67 -7.99 4.85
N LYS A 71 -4.32 -8.13 6.01
CA LYS A 71 -4.21 -9.29 6.88
C LYS A 71 -5.47 -10.12 6.80
N VAL A 72 -5.32 -11.42 6.61
CA VAL A 72 -6.39 -12.41 6.70
C VAL A 72 -6.11 -13.32 7.87
N HIS A 73 -7.13 -13.48 8.71
CA HIS A 73 -7.11 -14.31 9.90
C HIS A 73 -8.11 -15.45 9.78
N GLU A 74 -7.89 -16.50 10.56
CA GLU A 74 -8.91 -17.53 10.77
C GLU A 74 -10.25 -16.90 11.20
N GLY A 75 -11.35 -17.49 10.73
CA GLY A 75 -12.67 -16.98 11.05
C GLY A 75 -13.08 -17.23 12.51
N LEU A 76 -13.85 -16.30 13.06
CA LEU A 76 -14.52 -16.40 14.36
C LEU A 76 -16.05 -16.47 14.17
N ASP A 77 -16.75 -17.07 15.14
CA ASP A 77 -18.22 -17.02 15.25
C ASP A 77 -18.97 -17.42 13.96
N GLY A 78 -18.51 -18.50 13.31
CA GLY A 78 -19.13 -19.04 12.10
C GLY A 78 -18.82 -18.25 10.82
N ARG A 79 -18.01 -17.18 10.90
CA ARG A 79 -17.41 -16.53 9.74
C ARG A 79 -16.23 -17.37 9.26
N ARG A 80 -15.96 -17.33 7.94
CA ARG A 80 -14.86 -18.09 7.35
C ARG A 80 -13.50 -17.44 7.61
N TYR A 81 -13.44 -16.11 7.48
CA TYR A 81 -12.22 -15.33 7.65
C TYR A 81 -12.56 -14.01 8.33
N TYR A 82 -11.58 -13.48 9.07
CA TYR A 82 -11.53 -12.07 9.40
C TYR A 82 -10.47 -11.38 8.55
N ILE A 83 -10.83 -10.30 7.88
CA ILE A 83 -9.96 -9.54 7.00
C ILE A 83 -9.83 -8.12 7.53
N ARG A 84 -8.60 -7.62 7.58
CA ARG A 84 -8.25 -6.24 7.91
C ARG A 84 -7.40 -5.65 6.79
N ARG A 85 -7.77 -4.44 6.37
CA ARG A 85 -7.09 -3.63 5.37
C ARG A 85 -6.61 -2.35 6.05
N ALA A 86 -5.38 -1.93 5.80
CA ALA A 86 -4.81 -0.73 6.41
C ALA A 86 -3.62 -0.19 5.59
N CYS A 87 -3.12 0.99 5.97
CA CYS A 87 -1.81 1.45 5.52
C CYS A 87 -0.68 0.55 6.04
N TYR A 88 0.30 0.28 5.19
CA TYR A 88 1.55 -0.40 5.54
C TYR A 88 2.66 0.63 5.76
N TYR A 89 3.41 0.43 6.85
CA TYR A 89 4.52 1.29 7.25
C TYR A 89 5.78 0.44 7.36
N GLY A 90 6.81 0.77 6.57
CA GLY A 90 8.06 0.02 6.56
C GLY A 90 8.60 -0.21 5.16
N ASP A 91 9.30 -1.33 4.97
CA ASP A 91 9.86 -1.73 3.68
C ASP A 91 8.96 -2.81 3.05
N PRO A 92 8.30 -2.56 1.90
CA PRO A 92 7.42 -3.55 1.27
C PRO A 92 8.17 -4.83 0.84
N GLU A 93 9.50 -4.81 0.75
CA GLU A 93 10.31 -6.02 0.52
C GLU A 93 10.56 -6.83 1.81
N ASN A 94 10.32 -6.24 2.98
CA ASN A 94 10.48 -6.86 4.30
C ASN A 94 9.23 -6.65 5.17
N THR A 95 8.23 -7.49 4.94
CA THR A 95 6.92 -7.40 5.60
C THR A 95 6.82 -8.18 6.91
N ALA A 96 7.88 -8.89 7.32
CA ALA A 96 7.87 -9.82 8.44
C ALA A 96 7.35 -9.18 9.74
N GLU A 97 7.86 -8.00 10.11
CA GLU A 97 7.42 -7.33 11.33
C GLU A 97 5.91 -7.04 11.33
N ALA A 98 5.35 -6.58 10.21
CA ALA A 98 3.92 -6.33 10.12
C ALA A 98 3.11 -7.63 10.09
N CYS A 99 3.56 -8.64 9.34
CA CYS A 99 2.83 -9.88 9.09
C CYS A 99 2.91 -10.88 10.24
N GLU A 100 3.97 -10.85 11.05
CA GLU A 100 4.15 -11.73 12.20
C GLU A 100 3.62 -11.08 13.49
N THR A 101 3.52 -9.75 13.54
CA THR A 101 2.92 -9.07 14.69
C THR A 101 1.41 -9.39 14.76
N PRO A 102 0.94 -9.98 15.88
CA PRO A 102 -0.49 -10.23 16.09
C PRO A 102 -1.30 -8.95 15.91
N ASP A 103 -2.50 -9.09 15.36
CA ASP A 103 -3.36 -7.94 15.19
C ASP A 103 -4.00 -7.54 16.52
N SER A 104 -3.86 -6.29 16.93
CA SER A 104 -4.29 -5.80 18.25
C SER A 104 -5.80 -5.96 18.49
N TYR A 105 -6.61 -6.02 17.43
CA TYR A 105 -8.06 -6.18 17.53
C TYR A 105 -8.48 -7.63 17.83
N ILE A 106 -7.68 -8.60 17.37
CA ILE A 106 -7.93 -10.03 17.55
C ILE A 106 -6.63 -10.83 17.77
N PRO A 107 -5.89 -10.54 18.86
CA PRO A 107 -4.52 -11.03 19.05
C PRO A 107 -4.41 -12.55 19.26
N PHE A 108 -5.53 -13.23 19.49
CA PHE A 108 -5.63 -14.66 19.74
C PHE A 108 -5.96 -15.48 18.48
N VAL A 109 -6.13 -14.84 17.33
CA VAL A 109 -6.49 -15.50 16.07
C VAL A 109 -5.30 -15.52 15.13
N ASN A 110 -5.02 -16.69 14.55
CA ASN A 110 -3.89 -16.88 13.65
C ASN A 110 -4.07 -16.05 12.37
N ILE A 111 -2.98 -15.41 11.93
CA ILE A 111 -2.85 -14.82 10.60
C ILE A 111 -2.56 -15.96 9.62
N ILE A 112 -3.41 -16.10 8.60
CA ILE A 112 -3.28 -17.13 7.57
C ILE A 112 -2.76 -16.56 6.23
N SER A 113 -2.88 -15.26 6.04
CA SER A 113 -2.32 -14.55 4.89
C SER A 113 -2.02 -13.11 5.25
N CYS A 114 -0.95 -12.57 4.67
CA CYS A 114 -0.55 -11.19 4.83
C CYS A 114 0.09 -10.71 3.53
N THR A 115 -0.48 -9.67 2.92
CA THR A 115 0.00 -9.11 1.66
C THR A 115 0.20 -7.60 1.77
N VAL A 116 1.21 -7.11 1.06
CA VAL A 116 1.50 -5.68 0.92
C VAL A 116 1.61 -5.37 -0.56
N CYS A 117 0.92 -4.32 -1.00
CA CYS A 117 1.01 -3.78 -2.34
C CYS A 117 1.30 -2.27 -2.27
N THR A 118 1.82 -1.66 -3.33
CA THR A 118 2.44 -0.32 -3.27
C THR A 118 1.77 0.73 -4.15
N GLU A 119 0.63 0.39 -4.77
CA GLU A 119 -0.18 1.31 -5.57
C GLU A 119 -1.37 1.84 -4.75
N ASP A 120 -1.94 2.97 -5.14
CA ASP A 120 -3.12 3.51 -4.47
C ASP A 120 -4.29 2.53 -4.53
N LEU A 121 -4.95 2.35 -3.39
CA LEU A 121 -6.14 1.52 -3.21
C LEU A 121 -5.95 0.07 -3.68
N CYS A 122 -4.71 -0.42 -3.72
CA CYS A 122 -4.38 -1.73 -4.29
C CYS A 122 -4.85 -2.92 -3.43
N ASN A 123 -5.17 -2.68 -2.15
CA ASN A 123 -5.56 -3.71 -1.19
C ASN A 123 -7.02 -4.17 -1.34
N VAL A 124 -7.58 -4.15 -2.54
CA VAL A 124 -8.93 -4.66 -2.84
C VAL A 124 -9.03 -6.18 -2.63
N ASN A 125 -7.98 -6.91 -3.02
CA ASN A 125 -7.97 -8.37 -3.02
C ASN A 125 -7.41 -8.92 -1.69
N ALA A 126 -8.11 -9.90 -1.13
CA ALA A 126 -7.58 -10.71 -0.04
C ALA A 126 -7.07 -12.05 -0.60
N GLU A 127 -5.76 -12.22 -0.71
CA GLU A 127 -5.17 -13.47 -1.18
C GLU A 127 -5.26 -14.53 -0.08
N LEU A 128 -5.88 -15.67 -0.39
CA LEU A 128 -6.08 -16.78 0.55
C LEU A 128 -5.10 -17.94 0.34
N ASN A 129 -4.24 -17.84 -0.70
CA ASN A 129 -3.19 -18.81 -0.97
C ASN A 129 -1.86 -18.20 -0.51
N GLY A 130 -1.30 -18.71 0.57
CA GLY A 130 -0.05 -18.22 1.20
C GLY A 130 1.21 -18.41 0.36
N GLY A 131 1.26 -17.81 -0.82
CA GLY A 131 2.48 -17.58 -1.56
C GLY A 131 2.95 -16.15 -1.29
N HIS A 132 4.09 -15.99 -0.62
CA HIS A 132 4.80 -14.72 -0.57
C HIS A 132 5.23 -14.36 -1.99
N HIS A 133 4.40 -13.61 -2.72
CA HIS A 133 4.76 -13.07 -4.02
C HIS A 133 5.17 -11.61 -3.85
N ALA A 134 6.49 -11.42 -3.81
CA ALA A 134 7.12 -10.12 -4.03
C ALA A 134 6.73 -9.60 -5.43
N MET A 135 6.36 -8.32 -5.46
CA MET A 135 6.10 -7.39 -6.57
C MET A 135 6.21 -7.90 -8.02
N ASP A 136 5.16 -7.61 -8.82
CA ASP A 136 5.31 -7.42 -10.26
C ASP A 136 5.54 -5.91 -10.54
N TYR A 137 6.78 -5.58 -10.88
CA TYR A 137 7.28 -4.22 -11.03
C TYR A 137 6.95 -3.75 -12.46
N PHE A 138 5.89 -2.98 -12.66
CA PHE A 138 5.58 -2.36 -13.95
C PHE A 138 6.52 -1.17 -14.27
N SER A 139 7.84 -1.36 -14.16
CA SER A 139 8.85 -0.43 -14.68
C SER A 139 9.20 -0.80 -16.12
N LYS A 140 8.23 -0.60 -17.02
CA LYS A 140 8.51 -0.50 -18.46
C LYS A 140 8.09 0.84 -19.08
N LEU A 141 7.46 1.74 -18.32
CA LEU A 141 7.01 3.02 -18.86
C LEU A 141 8.06 4.14 -18.77
N THR A 142 9.01 4.06 -17.84
CA THR A 142 10.09 5.05 -17.68
C THR A 142 11.13 5.02 -18.80
N LEU A 143 11.32 3.89 -19.50
CA LEU A 143 12.26 3.80 -20.62
C LEU A 143 11.71 4.41 -21.93
N VAL A 144 10.39 4.45 -22.08
CA VAL A 144 9.75 4.98 -23.30
C VAL A 144 9.80 6.51 -23.32
N VAL A 145 9.64 7.16 -22.16
CA VAL A 145 9.69 8.63 -22.09
C VAL A 145 11.11 9.15 -22.37
N ALA A 146 12.16 8.46 -21.91
CA ALA A 146 13.54 8.84 -22.15
C ALA A 146 13.95 8.73 -23.64
N THR A 147 13.42 7.71 -24.36
CA THR A 147 13.74 7.50 -25.78
C THR A 147 13.02 8.50 -26.69
N VAL A 148 11.77 8.85 -26.39
CA VAL A 148 11.02 9.88 -27.13
C VAL A 148 11.63 11.27 -26.93
N ALA A 149 12.07 11.61 -25.71
CA ALA A 149 12.75 12.88 -25.43
C ALA A 149 14.08 13.01 -26.21
N ALA A 150 14.86 11.92 -26.31
CA ALA A 150 16.11 11.91 -27.06
C ALA A 150 15.90 12.04 -28.59
N LEU A 151 14.81 11.48 -29.13
CA LEU A 151 14.46 11.61 -30.55
C LEU A 151 14.02 13.02 -30.93
N ILE A 152 13.36 13.74 -30.03
CA ILE A 152 12.93 15.13 -30.26
C ILE A 152 14.13 16.09 -30.19
N LEU A 153 15.12 15.82 -29.34
CA LEU A 153 16.33 16.65 -29.19
C LEU A 153 17.34 16.50 -30.34
N ASN A 154 17.32 15.37 -31.07
CA ASN A 154 18.24 15.12 -32.19
C ASN A 154 17.72 15.60 -33.57
N ASN A 155 16.47 16.04 -33.66
CA ASN A 155 15.82 16.49 -34.90
C ASN A 155 15.48 18.00 -34.91
N VAL A 156 16.14 18.80 -34.05
CA VAL A 156 16.09 20.28 -34.06
C VAL A 156 17.49 20.85 -34.18
#